data_AF-A0A6L8UUY0-F1
#
_entry.id   AF-A0A6L8UUY0-F1
#
_cell.length_a   1.000
_cell.length_b   1.000
_cell.length_c   1.000
_cell.angle_alpha   90.00
_cell.angle_beta   90.00
_cell.angle_gamma   90.00
#
_symmetry.space_group_name_H-M   'P 1'
#
loop_
_entity.id
_entity.type
_entity.pdbx_description
1 polymer ?
#
loop_
_entity_poly.entity_id
_entity_poly.type
_entity_poly.pdbx_seq_one_letter_code
_entity_poly.pdbx_strand_id
1 'polypeptide(L)'
;MKLDKTAPEIQMNLDKNELWPANHKMVTVTAGTYRSVDTISGIQLIILESISSNELDDGVGDGNTSQDVQNADFGLPDLTFDLRAKRSGSGGGRVYTITYIVTDYSGIVREIVLKVNVPKNREQ
;
A
#
# COMPACT_ATOMS: atom_id res chain seq x y z
N MET A 1 -3.38 37.30 -0.30
CA MET A 1 -2.77 35.95 -0.44
C MET A 1 -3.73 34.97 0.21
N LYS A 2 -4.28 34.02 -0.54
CA LYS A 2 -5.28 33.08 -0.01
C LYS A 2 -4.51 31.91 0.60
N LEU A 3 -4.55 31.79 1.92
CA LEU A 3 -3.95 30.67 2.63
C LEU A 3 -4.88 29.46 2.45
N ASP A 4 -4.40 28.44 1.77
CA ASP A 4 -5.09 27.16 1.69
C ASP A 4 -4.91 26.38 3.00
N LYS A 5 -5.98 25.74 3.46
CA LYS A 5 -6.06 24.96 4.69
C LYS A 5 -6.82 23.65 4.48
N THR A 6 -7.22 23.33 3.26
CA THR A 6 -7.93 22.08 2.96
C THR A 6 -6.95 20.94 2.77
N ALA A 7 -7.23 19.78 3.35
CA ALA A 7 -6.41 18.60 3.12
C ALA A 7 -6.58 18.12 1.67
N PRO A 8 -5.51 17.59 1.04
CA PRO A 8 -5.58 17.15 -0.35
C PRO A 8 -6.62 16.05 -0.57
N GLU A 9 -7.61 16.34 -1.41
CA GLU A 9 -8.57 15.34 -1.90
C GLU A 9 -7.91 14.49 -2.99
N ILE A 10 -7.32 13.39 -2.57
CA ILE A 10 -6.74 12.36 -3.44
C ILE A 10 -7.45 11.03 -3.25
N GLN A 11 -7.52 10.32 -4.36
CA GLN A 11 -8.13 9.03 -4.50
C GLN A 11 -7.13 8.11 -5.23
N MET A 12 -6.65 7.08 -4.52
CA MET A 12 -5.66 6.10 -5.00
C MET A 12 -6.27 4.70 -5.07
N ASN A 13 -5.77 3.90 -6.00
CA ASN A 13 -6.15 2.49 -6.15
C ASN A 13 -4.90 1.64 -6.43
N LEU A 14 -5.06 0.33 -6.34
CA LEU A 14 -4.06 -0.64 -6.76
C LEU A 14 -4.51 -1.30 -8.07
N ASP A 15 -3.57 -1.75 -8.89
CA ASP A 15 -3.85 -2.60 -10.05
C ASP A 15 -4.29 -4.01 -9.62
N LYS A 16 -3.86 -4.45 -8.44
CA LYS A 16 -4.23 -5.73 -7.81
C LYS A 16 -4.63 -5.50 -6.36
N ASN A 17 -5.86 -5.85 -6.03
CA ASN A 17 -6.41 -5.87 -4.68
C ASN A 17 -6.49 -7.30 -4.08
N GLU A 18 -6.13 -8.31 -4.88
CA GLU A 18 -6.10 -9.71 -4.46
C GLU A 18 -4.94 -10.48 -5.11
N LEU A 19 -4.27 -11.33 -4.33
CA LEU A 19 -3.27 -12.28 -4.81
C LEU A 19 -3.80 -13.71 -4.66
N TRP A 20 -4.06 -14.37 -5.79
CA TRP A 20 -4.52 -15.75 -5.82
C TRP A 20 -3.93 -16.50 -7.02
N PRO A 21 -3.57 -17.78 -6.89
CA PRO A 21 -3.59 -18.59 -5.68
C PRO A 21 -2.47 -18.23 -4.70
N ALA A 22 -2.64 -18.61 -3.42
CA ALA A 22 -1.60 -18.47 -2.39
C ALA A 22 -0.44 -19.46 -2.62
N ASN A 23 0.39 -19.21 -3.63
CA ASN A 23 1.43 -20.09 -4.15
C ASN A 23 2.86 -19.66 -3.78
N HIS A 24 2.99 -18.74 -2.82
CA HIS A 24 4.25 -18.21 -2.29
C HIS A 24 5.09 -17.43 -3.31
N LYS A 25 4.55 -17.09 -4.49
CA LYS A 25 5.25 -16.26 -5.48
C LYS A 25 5.16 -14.79 -5.14
N MET A 26 6.18 -14.04 -5.53
CA MET A 26 6.11 -12.58 -5.55
C MET A 26 5.22 -12.11 -6.69
N VAL A 27 4.40 -11.11 -6.40
CA VAL A 27 3.52 -10.47 -7.35
C VAL A 27 3.72 -8.97 -7.24
N THR A 28 4.10 -8.36 -8.35
CA THR A 28 4.20 -6.91 -8.47
C THR A 28 2.83 -6.28 -8.37
N VAL A 29 2.70 -5.29 -7.50
CA VAL A 29 1.53 -4.47 -7.28
C VAL A 29 1.92 -3.02 -7.54
N THR A 30 1.10 -2.33 -8.32
CA THR A 30 1.31 -0.93 -8.67
C THR A 30 0.13 -0.11 -8.19
N ALA A 31 0.43 0.93 -7.41
CA ALA A 31 -0.51 1.96 -7.02
C ALA A 31 -0.65 3.02 -8.12
N GLY A 32 -1.86 3.55 -8.27
CA GLY A 32 -2.17 4.65 -9.18
C GLY A 32 -3.09 5.67 -8.54
N THR A 33 -3.10 6.89 -9.09
CA THR A 33 -4.02 7.96 -8.70
C THR A 33 -5.14 8.04 -9.72
N TYR A 34 -6.40 7.89 -9.30
CA TYR A 34 -7.55 7.93 -10.22
C TYR A 34 -8.28 9.28 -10.23
N ARG A 35 -8.14 10.06 -9.15
CA ARG A 35 -8.55 11.47 -9.08
C ARG A 35 -7.62 12.24 -8.13
N SER A 36 -6.95 13.28 -8.63
CA SER A 36 -6.34 14.32 -7.81
C SER A 36 -7.22 15.56 -7.91
N VAL A 37 -7.90 15.90 -6.82
CA VAL A 37 -8.83 17.04 -6.77
C VAL A 37 -8.48 17.91 -5.58
N ASP A 38 -7.20 18.19 -5.37
CA ASP A 38 -6.89 19.47 -4.74
C ASP A 38 -6.90 20.54 -5.84
N THR A 39 -8.04 21.23 -5.95
CA THR A 39 -8.25 22.28 -6.97
C THR A 39 -7.65 23.62 -6.57
N ILE A 40 -7.08 23.73 -5.37
CA ILE A 40 -6.58 25.01 -4.81
C ILE A 40 -5.05 25.03 -4.82
N SER A 41 -4.39 24.05 -4.22
CA SER A 41 -2.92 23.99 -4.14
C SER A 41 -2.30 22.84 -4.93
N GLY A 42 -3.04 21.77 -5.18
CA GLY A 42 -2.55 20.60 -5.91
C GLY A 42 -1.59 19.73 -5.07
N ILE A 43 -1.29 18.53 -5.58
CA ILE A 43 -0.48 17.55 -4.85
C ILE A 43 1.01 17.76 -5.16
N GLN A 44 1.82 17.89 -4.12
CA GLN A 44 3.28 18.02 -4.24
C GLN A 44 3.96 16.65 -4.23
N LEU A 45 3.60 15.78 -3.29
CA LEU A 45 4.33 14.54 -3.01
C LEU A 45 3.40 13.43 -2.53
N ILE A 46 3.70 12.21 -2.96
CA ILE A 46 3.08 10.96 -2.49
C ILE A 46 4.25 10.05 -2.11
N ILE A 47 4.30 9.59 -0.87
CA ILE A 47 5.37 8.72 -0.35
C ILE A 47 4.76 7.42 0.16
N LEU A 48 5.39 6.29 -0.19
CA LEU A 48 5.10 5.01 0.43
C LEU A 48 5.66 5.01 1.85
N GLU A 49 4.78 5.03 2.85
CA GLU A 49 5.20 5.08 4.25
C GLU A 49 5.45 3.69 4.81
N SER A 50 4.50 2.78 4.62
CA SER A 50 4.60 1.44 5.18
C SER A 50 3.78 0.41 4.41
N ILE A 51 4.22 -0.84 4.50
CA ILE A 51 3.45 -2.02 4.12
C ILE A 51 3.52 -3.00 5.28
N SER A 52 2.36 -3.40 5.80
CA SER A 52 2.25 -4.36 6.90
C SER A 52 1.30 -5.51 6.56
N SER A 53 1.43 -6.64 7.24
CA SER A 53 0.56 -7.81 7.11
C SER A 53 -0.13 -8.10 8.45
N ASN A 54 -1.38 -8.54 8.42
CA ASN A 54 -2.11 -9.01 9.61
C ASN A 54 -1.67 -10.41 10.10
N GLU A 55 -0.95 -11.17 9.27
CA GLU A 55 -0.38 -12.47 9.62
C GLU A 55 1.14 -12.34 9.72
N LEU A 56 1.74 -12.93 10.77
CA LEU A 56 3.18 -13.00 10.94
C LEU A 56 3.83 -13.73 9.77
N ASP A 57 5.10 -13.44 9.52
CA ASP A 57 5.90 -14.27 8.63
C ASP A 57 6.25 -15.57 9.38
N ASP A 58 5.94 -16.73 8.80
CA ASP A 58 6.23 -18.03 9.41
C ASP A 58 7.76 -18.35 9.46
N GLY A 59 8.63 -17.39 9.13
CA GLY A 59 10.09 -17.49 9.18
C GLY A 59 10.70 -16.58 10.25
N VAL A 60 11.31 -17.17 11.26
CA VAL A 60 12.17 -16.46 12.23
C VAL A 60 13.40 -15.90 11.48
N GLY A 61 13.62 -14.58 11.50
CA GLY A 61 14.81 -13.96 10.89
C GLY A 61 14.93 -12.44 11.06
N ASP A 62 15.81 -12.03 11.99
CA ASP A 62 16.69 -10.84 12.07
C ASP A 62 16.25 -9.40 11.81
N GLY A 63 14.98 -9.13 11.54
CA GLY A 63 14.41 -7.79 11.73
C GLY A 63 14.53 -6.82 10.55
N ASN A 64 13.45 -6.06 10.41
CA ASN A 64 13.21 -4.89 9.55
C ASN A 64 12.83 -5.05 8.07
N THR A 65 12.65 -6.27 7.54
CA THR A 65 11.87 -6.45 6.31
C THR A 65 11.24 -7.84 6.29
N SER A 66 9.90 -7.92 6.34
CA SER A 66 9.22 -9.22 6.13
C SER A 66 9.61 -9.77 4.75
N GLN A 67 9.91 -11.06 4.63
CA GLN A 67 10.23 -11.66 3.32
C GLN A 67 9.06 -11.61 2.33
N ASP A 68 7.90 -11.16 2.79
CA ASP A 68 6.67 -11.11 2.04
C ASP A 68 6.44 -9.75 1.35
N VAL A 69 7.30 -8.76 1.61
CA VAL A 69 7.34 -7.46 0.91
C VAL A 69 8.75 -7.26 0.37
N GLN A 70 8.88 -7.02 -0.93
CA GLN A 70 10.16 -6.75 -1.59
C GLN A 70 10.05 -5.58 -2.55
N ASN A 71 11.20 -5.02 -2.93
CA ASN A 71 11.29 -3.92 -3.88
C ASN A 71 10.37 -2.75 -3.51
N ALA A 72 10.29 -2.45 -2.20
CA ALA A 72 9.49 -1.38 -1.65
C ALA A 72 10.42 -0.35 -1.01
N ASP A 73 10.48 0.82 -1.59
CA ASP A 73 11.34 1.91 -1.15
C ASP A 73 10.57 2.85 -0.21
N PHE A 74 10.53 2.50 1.07
CA PHE A 74 9.83 3.30 2.09
C PHE A 74 10.44 4.70 2.25
N GLY A 75 9.58 5.71 2.43
CA GLY A 75 9.99 7.10 2.50
C GLY A 75 10.23 7.76 1.14
N LEU A 76 10.11 7.02 0.04
CA LEU A 76 10.28 7.50 -1.33
C LEU A 76 8.94 7.51 -2.10
N PRO A 77 8.87 8.23 -3.24
CA PRO A 77 7.68 8.23 -4.11
C PRO A 77 7.59 6.95 -4.93
N ASP A 78 7.63 5.81 -4.23
CA ASP A 78 7.51 4.50 -4.80
C ASP A 78 6.04 4.10 -4.91
N LEU A 79 5.64 3.66 -6.10
CA LEU A 79 4.28 3.19 -6.39
C LEU A 79 4.26 1.72 -6.79
N THR A 80 5.42 1.06 -6.88
CA THR A 80 5.53 -0.32 -7.38
C THR A 80 6.37 -1.16 -6.45
N PHE A 81 5.75 -2.17 -5.87
CA PHE A 81 6.39 -3.07 -4.92
C PHE A 81 5.91 -4.50 -5.16
N ASP A 82 6.64 -5.47 -4.61
CA ASP A 82 6.29 -6.88 -4.70
C ASP A 82 5.71 -7.38 -3.38
N LEU A 83 4.55 -8.03 -3.46
CA LEU A 83 3.90 -8.72 -2.35
C LEU A 83 3.91 -10.22 -2.60
N ARG A 84 4.20 -11.02 -1.57
CA ARG A 84 4.14 -12.46 -1.66
C ARG A 84 2.70 -12.96 -1.58
N ALA A 85 2.27 -13.76 -2.55
CA ALA A 85 1.02 -14.52 -2.50
C ALA A 85 1.11 -15.68 -1.49
N LYS A 86 1.27 -15.35 -0.20
CA LYS A 86 1.37 -16.28 0.92
C LYS A 86 0.33 -15.91 1.98
N ARG A 87 -0.17 -16.92 2.66
CA ARG A 87 -0.99 -16.82 3.87
C ARG A 87 -0.63 -17.97 4.79
N SER A 88 -0.90 -17.81 6.07
CA SER A 88 -0.81 -18.90 7.04
C SER A 88 -1.85 -19.97 6.72
N GLY A 89 -1.46 -21.24 6.83
CA GLY A 89 -2.37 -22.37 6.61
C GLY A 89 -3.52 -22.44 7.65
N SER A 90 -3.27 -21.94 8.87
CA SER A 90 -4.23 -21.87 9.97
C SER A 90 -4.98 -20.54 10.04
N GLY A 91 -4.54 -19.53 9.29
CA GLY A 91 -5.13 -18.20 9.27
C GLY A 91 -6.43 -18.09 8.47
N GLY A 92 -7.04 -16.89 8.54
CA GLY A 92 -8.24 -16.51 7.78
C GLY A 92 -7.94 -16.05 6.35
N GLY A 93 -6.67 -15.82 6.02
CA GLY A 93 -6.22 -15.15 4.82
C GLY A 93 -5.40 -13.91 5.19
N ARG A 94 -4.40 -13.62 4.38
CA ARG A 94 -3.51 -12.48 4.62
C ARG A 94 -4.09 -11.21 4.03
N VAL A 95 -3.91 -10.10 4.73
CA VAL A 95 -4.21 -8.75 4.26
C VAL A 95 -2.95 -7.91 4.40
N TYR A 96 -2.42 -7.48 3.27
CA TYR A 96 -1.43 -6.42 3.24
C TYR A 96 -2.12 -5.07 3.36
N THR A 97 -1.65 -4.22 4.28
CA THR A 97 -2.09 -2.84 4.46
C THR A 97 -0.96 -1.93 4.01
N ILE A 98 -1.21 -1.16 2.96
CA ILE A 98 -0.27 -0.26 2.30
C ILE A 98 -0.68 1.16 2.67
N THR A 99 0.24 1.92 3.27
CA THR A 99 -0.02 3.29 3.70
C THR A 99 0.84 4.27 2.91
N TYR A 100 0.18 5.29 2.37
CA TYR A 100 0.80 6.41 1.68
C TYR A 100 0.59 7.71 2.44
N ILE A 101 1.61 8.56 2.45
CA ILE A 101 1.55 9.94 2.92
C ILE A 101 1.51 10.87 1.71
N VAL A 102 0.46 11.68 1.61
CA VAL A 102 0.27 12.66 0.53
C VAL A 102 0.39 14.06 1.09
N THR A 103 1.24 14.88 0.49
CA THR A 103 1.48 16.28 0.88
C THR A 103 1.12 17.19 -0.30
N ASP A 104 0.35 18.25 -0.03
CA ASP A 104 0.05 19.29 -1.01
C ASP A 104 1.16 20.37 -1.06
N TYR A 105 1.08 21.30 -2.02
CA TYR A 105 2.03 22.43 -2.09
C TYR A 105 1.91 23.44 -0.94
N SER A 106 0.86 23.33 -0.12
CA SER A 106 0.64 24.12 1.09
C SER A 106 1.26 23.47 2.34
N GLY A 107 1.81 22.25 2.21
CA GLY A 107 2.41 21.47 3.28
C GLY A 107 1.41 20.70 4.14
N ILE A 108 0.15 20.57 3.71
CA ILE A 108 -0.88 19.80 4.41
C ILE A 108 -0.74 18.34 4.03
N VAL A 109 -0.74 17.48 5.05
CA VAL A 109 -0.50 16.04 4.92
C VAL A 109 -1.79 15.25 5.09
N ARG A 110 -1.94 14.18 4.30
CA ARG A 110 -3.02 13.19 4.41
C ARG A 110 -2.50 11.77 4.26
N GLU A 111 -2.99 10.88 5.10
CA GLU A 111 -2.75 9.43 5.00
C GLU A 111 -3.77 8.74 4.08
N ILE A 112 -3.30 7.82 3.24
CA ILE A 112 -4.12 6.97 2.36
C ILE A 112 -3.77 5.51 2.62
N VAL A 113 -4.79 4.71 2.93
CA VAL A 113 -4.63 3.27 3.20
C VAL A 113 -5.28 2.44 2.10
N LEU A 114 -4.50 1.54 1.51
CA LEU A 114 -4.91 0.57 0.50
C LEU A 114 -4.69 -0.85 1.03
N LYS A 115 -5.47 -1.83 0.51
CA LYS A 115 -5.40 -3.22 0.96
C LYS A 115 -5.28 -4.20 -0.19
N VAL A 116 -4.45 -5.23 0.00
CA VAL A 116 -4.35 -6.40 -0.87
C VAL A 116 -4.64 -7.65 -0.07
N ASN A 117 -5.57 -8.47 -0.54
CA ASN A 117 -5.98 -9.69 0.15
C ASN A 117 -5.33 -10.93 -0.49
N VAL A 118 -4.96 -11.90 0.33
CA VAL A 118 -4.58 -13.26 -0.07
C VAL A 118 -5.60 -14.20 0.57
N PRO A 119 -6.76 -14.43 -0.08
CA PRO A 119 -7.88 -15.09 0.55
C PRO A 119 -7.57 -16.57 0.82
N LYS A 120 -8.30 -17.15 1.78
CA LYS A 120 -8.24 -18.59 2.05
C LYS A 120 -8.84 -19.40 0.89
N ASN A 121 -10.03 -19.00 0.45
CA ASN A 121 -10.76 -19.56 -0.68
C ASN A 121 -11.29 -18.41 -1.55
N ARG A 122 -11.42 -18.63 -2.86
CA ARG A 122 -12.34 -17.85 -3.69
C ARG A 122 -13.69 -18.53 -3.66
N GLU A 123 -14.75 -17.79 -3.38
CA GLU A 123 -16.07 -18.20 -3.85
C GLU A 123 -16.04 -18.10 -5.39
N GLN A 124 -16.44 -19.19 -6.06
CA GLN A 124 -16.59 -19.24 -7.52
C GLN A 124 -17.93 -18.67 -7.94
#